data_AF-A0A536RPF7-F1
#
_entry.id   AF-A0A536RPF7-F1
#
_cell.length_a   1.000
_cell.length_b   1.000
_cell.length_c   1.000
_cell.angle_alpha   90.00
_cell.angle_beta   90.00
_cell.angle_gamma   90.00
#
_symmetry.space_group_name_H-M   'P 1'
#
loop_
_entity.id
_entity.type
_entity.pdbx_description
1 polymer ?
#
loop_
_entity_poly.entity_id
_entity_poly.type
_entity_poly.pdbx_seq_one_letter_code
_entity_poly.pdbx_strand_id
1 'polypeptide(L)'
;MLEQLDWIAEDIVERGGDAYVLPVTELSETEESDIRRRMREDRKEEYEKLRQAAEVLARRTVRQPRLGRKVTVLRRGLARAIERDHFESAGRARAEKAIRLAQKRKEA
;
A
#
# COMPACT_ATOMS: atom_id res chain seq x y z
N MET A 1 21.43 -7.85 -13.44
CA MET A 1 20.74 -6.83 -12.62
C MET A 1 21.75 -5.90 -11.96
N LEU A 2 22.74 -6.44 -11.24
CA LEU A 2 23.90 -5.67 -10.76
C LEU A 2 24.60 -4.92 -11.91
N GLU A 3 24.90 -5.62 -13.00
CA GLU A 3 25.49 -5.01 -14.22
C GLU A 3 24.67 -3.83 -14.80
N GLN A 4 23.35 -3.84 -14.65
CA GLN A 4 22.51 -2.72 -15.11
C GLN A 4 22.58 -1.52 -14.17
N LEU A 5 22.76 -1.75 -12.87
CA LEU A 5 22.91 -0.69 -11.89
C LEU A 5 24.32 -0.07 -11.95
N ASP A 6 25.33 -0.89 -12.22
CA ASP A 6 26.71 -0.42 -12.42
C ASP A 6 26.80 0.51 -13.64
N TRP A 7 26.16 0.14 -14.75
CA TRP A 7 26.09 1.00 -15.95
C TRP A 7 25.43 2.36 -15.68
N ILE A 8 24.38 2.40 -14.85
CA ILE A 8 23.71 3.66 -14.47
C ILE A 8 24.62 4.52 -13.60
N ALA A 9 25.36 3.91 -12.66
CA ALA A 9 26.30 4.64 -11.82
C ALA A 9 27.44 5.25 -12.66
N GLU A 10 27.94 4.51 -13.66
CA GLU A 10 28.94 5.00 -14.60
C GLU A 10 28.46 6.22 -15.41
N ASP A 11 27.26 6.18 -16.01
CA ASP A 11 26.71 7.32 -16.79
C ASP A 11 26.52 8.58 -15.92
N ILE A 12 26.19 8.42 -14.63
CA ILE A 12 26.08 9.56 -13.69
C ILE A 12 27.45 10.18 -13.41
N VAL A 13 28.47 9.34 -13.21
CA VAL A 13 29.86 9.79 -12.98
C VAL A 13 30.42 10.49 -14.22
N GLU A 14 30.18 9.96 -15.42
CA GLU A 14 30.60 10.57 -16.68
C GLU A 14 29.99 11.96 -16.91
N ARG A 15 28.79 12.21 -16.37
CA ARG A 15 28.11 13.50 -16.43
C ARG A 15 28.53 14.48 -15.33
N GLY A 16 29.52 14.13 -14.51
CA GLY A 16 30.04 14.95 -13.42
C GLY A 16 29.20 14.90 -12.14
N GLY A 17 28.36 13.87 -11.98
CA GLY A 17 27.71 13.54 -10.71
C GLY A 17 28.50 12.50 -9.92
N ASP A 18 28.05 12.20 -8.71
CA ASP A 18 28.60 11.11 -7.89
C ASP A 18 27.53 10.03 -7.69
N ALA A 19 27.88 8.77 -7.98
CA ALA A 19 27.00 7.62 -7.78
C ALA A 19 27.81 6.39 -7.32
N TYR A 20 27.21 5.58 -6.45
CA TYR A 20 27.80 4.34 -5.94
C TYR A 20 26.74 3.23 -5.91
N VAL A 21 27.11 2.03 -6.37
CA VAL A 21 26.32 0.81 -6.19
C VAL A 21 26.82 0.12 -4.92
N LEU A 22 25.95 -0.03 -3.93
CA LEU A 22 26.27 -0.73 -2.68
C LEU A 22 25.54 -2.08 -2.65
N PRO A 23 26.23 -3.19 -2.97
CA PRO A 23 25.63 -4.51 -2.82
C PRO A 23 25.47 -4.83 -1.33
N VAL A 24 24.23 -5.14 -0.91
CA VAL A 24 23.99 -5.72 0.42
C VAL A 24 24.45 -7.18 0.35
N THR A 25 25.61 -7.48 0.95
CA THR A 25 26.22 -8.82 0.87
C THR A 25 25.49 -9.85 1.72
N GLU A 26 24.99 -9.46 2.89
CA GLU A 26 24.23 -10.32 3.79
C GLU A 26 23.16 -9.50 4.52
N LEU A 27 21.98 -10.11 4.71
CA LEU A 27 20.91 -9.60 5.57
C LEU A 27 20.70 -10.66 6.65
N SER A 28 20.93 -10.33 7.92
CA SER A 28 20.72 -11.30 8.98
C SER A 28 19.25 -11.69 9.09
N GLU A 29 18.96 -12.89 9.59
CA GLU A 29 17.57 -13.33 9.82
C GLU A 29 16.79 -12.37 10.72
N THR A 30 17.48 -11.72 11.67
CA THR A 30 16.87 -10.73 12.57
C THR A 30 16.48 -9.47 11.82
N GLU A 31 17.38 -8.93 10.99
CA GLU A 31 17.08 -7.74 10.17
C GLU A 31 15.98 -8.04 9.15
N GLU A 32 15.99 -9.22 8.54
CA GLU A 32 14.93 -9.64 7.63
C GLU A 32 13.58 -9.73 8.36
N SER A 33 13.55 -10.35 9.55
CA SER A 33 12.35 -10.44 10.38
C SER A 33 11.80 -9.06 10.73
N ASP A 34 12.68 -8.12 11.07
CA ASP A 34 12.31 -6.74 11.37
C ASP A 34 11.76 -5.99 10.16
N ILE A 35 12.36 -6.16 8.97
CA ILE A 35 11.83 -5.60 7.72
C ILE A 35 10.45 -6.15 7.44
N ARG A 36 10.27 -7.48 7.51
CA ARG A 36 8.96 -8.13 7.30
C ARG A 36 7.93 -7.64 8.30
N ARG A 37 8.31 -7.46 9.57
CA ARG A 37 7.43 -6.91 10.61
C ARG A 37 6.99 -5.49 10.28
N ARG A 38 7.91 -4.60 9.93
CA ARG A 38 7.60 -3.21 9.55
C ARG A 38 6.70 -3.14 8.33
N MET A 39 6.98 -3.94 7.30
CA MET A 39 6.14 -4.01 6.10
C MET A 39 4.71 -4.48 6.41
N ARG A 40 4.55 -5.43 7.35
CA ARG A 40 3.22 -5.84 7.83
C ARG A 40 2.50 -4.74 8.61
N GLU A 41 3.23 -4.01 9.46
CA GLU A 41 2.69 -2.89 10.23
C GLU A 41 2.19 -1.77 9.30
N ASP A 42 2.99 -1.36 8.33
CA ASP A 42 2.63 -0.34 7.33
C ASP A 42 1.35 -0.72 6.57
N ARG A 43 1.25 -1.98 6.14
CA ARG A 43 0.10 -2.45 5.38
C ARG A 43 -1.15 -2.62 6.25
N LYS A 44 -0.98 -3.04 7.50
CA LYS A 44 -2.06 -3.05 8.51
C LYS A 44 -2.63 -1.65 8.72
N GLU A 45 -1.79 -0.63 8.85
CA GLU A 45 -2.24 0.77 8.96
C GLU A 45 -3.01 1.23 7.72
N GLU A 46 -2.56 0.84 6.53
CA GLU A 46 -3.24 1.18 5.28
C GLU A 46 -4.65 0.57 5.22
N TYR A 47 -4.80 -0.71 5.57
CA TYR A 47 -6.12 -1.35 5.67
C TYR A 47 -7.01 -0.68 6.72
N GLU A 48 -6.43 -0.26 7.85
CA GLU A 48 -7.16 0.41 8.91
C GLU A 48 -7.67 1.80 8.46
N LYS A 49 -6.84 2.58 7.76
CA LYS A 49 -7.24 3.85 7.14
C LYS A 49 -8.40 3.65 6.13
N LEU A 50 -8.31 2.62 5.28
CA LEU A 50 -9.38 2.27 4.34
C LEU A 50 -10.68 1.87 5.04
N ARG A 51 -10.59 1.06 6.11
CA ARG A 51 -11.72 0.65 6.94
C ARG A 51 -12.43 1.86 7.53
N GLN A 52 -11.68 2.73 8.21
CA GLN A 52 -12.23 3.93 8.86
C GLN A 52 -12.90 4.86 7.84
N ALA A 53 -12.27 5.11 6.69
CA ALA A 53 -12.84 5.92 5.62
C ALA A 53 -14.15 5.32 5.07
N ALA A 54 -14.21 4.00 4.91
CA ALA A 54 -15.41 3.30 4.48
C ALA A 54 -16.54 3.39 5.51
N GLU A 55 -16.22 3.24 6.81
CA GLU A 55 -17.18 3.37 7.90
C GLU A 55 -17.76 4.78 7.98
N VAL A 56 -16.92 5.80 7.85
CA VAL A 56 -17.37 7.21 7.78
C VAL A 56 -18.33 7.42 6.61
N LEU A 57 -18.07 6.80 5.45
CA LEU A 57 -18.98 6.89 4.31
C LEU A 57 -20.30 6.14 4.55
N ALA A 58 -20.25 4.97 5.17
CA ALA A 58 -21.43 4.16 5.45
C ALA A 58 -22.38 4.82 6.47
N ARG A 59 -21.85 5.63 7.39
CA ARG A 59 -22.64 6.35 8.40
C ARG A 59 -23.30 7.63 7.88
N ARG A 60 -22.87 8.17 6.73
CA ARG A 60 -23.46 9.40 6.17
C ARG A 60 -24.87 9.11 5.64
N THR A 61 -25.86 9.81 6.19
CA THR A 61 -27.29 9.65 5.91
C THR A 61 -27.78 10.33 4.65
N VAL A 62 -27.06 11.35 4.15
CA VAL A 62 -27.47 12.09 2.95
C VAL A 62 -26.90 11.39 1.71
N ARG A 63 -27.77 11.04 0.74
CA ARG A 63 -27.36 10.59 -0.60
C ARG A 63 -26.49 11.67 -1.25
N GLN A 64 -25.18 11.56 -1.08
CA GLN A 64 -24.24 12.46 -1.73
C GLN A 64 -24.05 11.99 -3.17
N PRO A 65 -24.18 12.89 -4.19
CA PRO A 65 -23.87 12.57 -5.58
C PRO A 65 -22.46 11.98 -5.77
N ARG A 66 -21.54 12.32 -4.84
CA ARG A 66 -20.14 11.88 -4.84
C ARG A 66 -19.90 10.54 -4.13
N LEU A 67 -20.91 9.90 -3.53
CA LEU A 67 -20.74 8.65 -2.76
C LEU A 67 -20.19 7.53 -3.65
N GLY A 68 -20.73 7.38 -4.87
CA GLY A 68 -20.25 6.39 -5.83
C GLY A 68 -18.77 6.56 -6.17
N ARG A 69 -18.33 7.79 -6.48
CA ARG A 69 -16.92 8.09 -6.76
C ARG A 69 -16.03 7.77 -5.56
N LYS A 70 -16.45 8.11 -4.34
CA LYS A 70 -15.68 7.82 -3.12
C LYS A 70 -15.54 6.31 -2.87
N VAL A 71 -16.60 5.53 -3.08
CA VAL A 71 -16.54 4.06 -2.97
C VAL A 71 -15.61 3.47 -4.05
N THR A 72 -15.64 3.98 -5.29
CA THR A 72 -14.70 3.55 -6.34
C THR A 72 -13.25 3.85 -5.96
N VAL A 73 -12.97 5.02 -5.37
CA VAL A 73 -11.63 5.36 -4.86
C VAL A 73 -11.18 4.40 -3.78
N LEU A 74 -12.05 4.07 -2.81
CA LEU A 74 -11.72 3.10 -1.76
C LEU A 74 -11.44 1.69 -2.31
N ARG A 75 -12.21 1.24 -3.31
CA ARG A 75 -11.96 -0.06 -3.97
C ARG A 75 -10.61 -0.09 -4.67
N ARG A 76 -10.24 0.99 -5.38
CA ARG A 76 -8.92 1.10 -6.01
C ARG A 76 -7.81 1.14 -4.97
N GLY A 77 -8.01 1.88 -3.87
CA GLY A 77 -7.09 1.91 -2.74
C GLY A 77 -6.87 0.52 -2.14
N LEU A 78 -7.94 -0.23 -1.90
CA LEU A 78 -7.86 -1.61 -1.41
C LEU A 78 -7.12 -2.52 -2.39
N ALA A 79 -7.40 -2.44 -3.69
CA ALA A 79 -6.71 -3.26 -4.69
C ALA A 79 -5.19 -3.01 -4.68
N ARG A 80 -4.78 -1.73 -4.61
CA ARG A 80 -3.37 -1.34 -4.48
C ARG A 80 -2.73 -1.77 -3.16
N ALA A 81 -3.50 -1.76 -2.06
CA ALA A 81 -3.01 -2.26 -0.78
C ALA A 81 -2.74 -3.78 -0.87
N ILE A 82 -3.67 -4.54 -1.45
CA ILE A 82 -3.53 -5.99 -1.65
C ILE A 82 -2.35 -6.32 -2.56
N GLU A 83 -2.19 -5.60 -3.66
CA GLU A 83 -1.07 -5.80 -4.61
C GLU A 83 0.30 -5.65 -3.94
N ARG A 84 0.42 -4.76 -2.94
CA ARG A 84 1.66 -4.48 -2.22
C ARG A 84 1.81 -5.31 -0.93
N ASP A 85 0.83 -6.14 -0.59
CA ASP A 85 0.79 -6.91 0.65
C ASP A 85 1.44 -8.29 0.47
N HIS A 86 2.77 -8.30 0.38
CA HIS A 86 3.54 -9.52 0.17
C HIS A 86 3.64 -10.42 1.42
N PHE A 87 3.22 -9.93 2.59
CA PHE A 87 3.39 -10.62 3.89
C PHE A 87 2.07 -10.85 4.63
N GLU A 88 0.94 -10.85 3.90
CA GLU A 88 -0.40 -11.18 4.40
C GLU A 88 -0.79 -10.43 5.68
N SER A 89 -0.79 -9.12 5.59
CA SER A 89 -0.98 -8.25 6.74
C SER A 89 -2.42 -8.30 7.25
N ALA A 90 -2.59 -8.25 8.58
CA ALA A 90 -3.90 -8.28 9.21
C ALA A 90 -4.76 -7.06 8.82
N GLY A 91 -6.08 -7.23 8.82
CA GLY A 91 -7.04 -6.13 8.64
C GLY A 91 -7.71 -6.07 7.27
N ARG A 92 -7.17 -6.76 6.25
CA ARG A 92 -7.76 -6.86 4.90
C ARG A 92 -9.25 -7.19 4.93
N ALA A 93 -9.64 -8.28 5.59
CA ALA A 93 -11.04 -8.72 5.64
C ALA A 93 -11.99 -7.69 6.29
N ARG A 94 -11.50 -6.94 7.28
CA ARG A 94 -12.29 -5.87 7.93
C ARG A 94 -12.47 -4.68 7.00
N ALA A 95 -11.42 -4.26 6.30
CA ALA A 95 -11.49 -3.20 5.30
C ALA A 95 -12.43 -3.56 4.15
N GLU A 96 -12.32 -4.78 3.62
CA GLU A 96 -13.23 -5.32 2.61
C GLU A 96 -14.70 -5.28 3.05
N LYS A 97 -14.98 -5.76 4.27
CA LYS A 97 -16.35 -5.74 4.82
C LYS A 97 -16.90 -4.32 4.92
N ALA A 98 -16.10 -3.37 5.39
CA ALA A 98 -16.52 -1.97 5.53
C ALA A 98 -16.81 -1.32 4.16
N ILE A 99 -15.96 -1.56 3.16
CA ILE A 99 -16.16 -1.05 1.79
C ILE A 99 -17.42 -1.67 1.16
N ARG A 100 -17.65 -2.98 1.34
CA ARG A 100 -18.88 -3.64 0.87
C ARG A 100 -20.13 -3.03 1.50
N LEU A 101 -20.09 -2.70 2.80
CA LEU A 101 -21.22 -2.05 3.48
C LEU A 101 -21.47 -0.64 2.92
N ALA A 102 -20.42 0.14 2.69
CA ALA A 102 -20.52 1.46 2.06
C ALA A 102 -21.09 1.38 0.63
N GLN A 103 -20.78 0.31 -0.11
CA GLN A 103 -21.36 0.08 -1.43
C GLN A 103 -22.86 -0.23 -1.35
N LYS A 104 -23.31 -1.11 -0.45
CA LYS A 104 -24.75 -1.41 -0.30
C LYS A 104 -25.58 -0.16 0.00
N ARG A 105 -25.02 0.79 0.77
CA ARG A 105 -25.64 2.10 1.06
C ARG A 105 -25.77 3.02 -0.15
N LYS A 106 -24.94 2.84 -1.19
CA LYS A 106 -25.06 3.57 -2.47
C LYS A 106 -26.27 3.06 -3.28
N GLU A 107 -26.55 1.76 -3.16
CA GLU A 107 -27.58 1.06 -3.93
C GLU A 107 -28.97 1.14 -3.27
N ALA A 108 -29.03 1.42 -1.96
CA ALA A 108 -30.25 1.66 -1.18
C ALA A 108 -30.79 3.09 -1.34
#